data_AF-A0A6G2XKG0-F1
#
_entry.id   AF-A0A6G2XKG0-F1
#
_cell.length_a   1.000
_cell.length_b   1.000
_cell.length_c   1.000
_cell.angle_alpha   90.00
_cell.angle_beta   90.00
_cell.angle_gamma   90.00
#
_symmetry.space_group_name_H-M   'P 1'
#
loop_
_entity.id
_entity.type
_entity.pdbx_description
1 polymer ?
#
loop_
_entity_poly.entity_id
_entity_poly.type
_entity_poly.pdbx_seq_one_letter_code
_entity_poly.pdbx_strand_id
1 'polypeptide(L)' 'VIPHRREKGQAALPGWKEEHNASHRKVRARVEHAFARMKTWKILRDCRLKGDGVHHAMLGIARLHNLTLAG' A
#
# COMPACT_ATOMS: atom_id res chain seq x y z
N VAL A 1 -6.71 0.26 0.44
CA VAL A 1 -7.64 -0.81 0.01
C VAL A 1 -7.52 -1.97 0.99
N ILE A 2 -8.59 -2.70 1.28
CA ILE A 2 -8.60 -3.94 2.07
C ILE A 2 -9.17 -5.04 1.17
N PRO A 3 -8.54 -6.22 1.07
CA PRO A 3 -8.97 -7.28 0.14
C PRO A 3 -10.37 -7.82 0.43
N HIS A 4 -10.69 -8.10 1.70
CA HIS A 4 -11.98 -8.69 2.08
C HIS A 4 -12.78 -7.70 2.91
N ARG A 5 -13.84 -7.13 2.35
CA ARG A 5 -14.72 -6.20 3.07
C ARG A 5 -15.92 -6.96 3.62
N ARG A 6 -16.31 -6.67 4.87
CA ARG A 6 -17.58 -7.16 5.43
C ARG A 6 -18.75 -6.53 4.69
N GLU A 7 -19.75 -7.35 4.38
CA GLU A 7 -21.00 -6.87 3.82
C GLU A 7 -21.93 -6.32 4.90
N LYS A 8 -22.91 -5.51 4.49
CA LYS A 8 -23.88 -4.92 5.44
C LYS A 8 -24.74 -6.03 6.03
N GLY A 9 -24.74 -6.15 7.36
CA GLY A 9 -25.45 -7.20 8.09
C GLY A 9 -24.62 -8.47 8.36
N GLN A 10 -23.40 -8.57 7.81
CA GLN A 10 -22.51 -9.67 8.12
C GLN A 10 -21.78 -9.43 9.45
N ALA A 11 -22.02 -10.31 10.44
CA ALA A 11 -21.44 -10.19 11.77
C ALA A 11 -19.91 -10.34 11.78
N ALA A 12 -19.39 -11.34 11.04
CA ALA A 12 -17.95 -11.62 10.97
C ALA A 12 -17.51 -12.14 9.60
N LEU A 13 -16.23 -11.97 9.28
CA LEU A 13 -15.64 -12.64 8.13
C LEU A 13 -15.19 -14.04 8.57
N PRO A 14 -15.13 -15.02 7.66
CA PRO A 14 -14.40 -16.26 7.87
C PRO A 14 -12.97 -15.99 8.38
N GLY A 15 -12.49 -16.78 9.33
CA GLY A 15 -11.20 -16.54 10.02
C GLY A 15 -10.02 -16.32 9.08
N TRP A 16 -9.91 -17.11 7.99
CA TRP A 16 -8.84 -16.95 7.00
C TRP A 16 -8.88 -15.59 6.27
N LYS A 17 -10.07 -15.00 6.06
CA LYS A 17 -10.21 -13.65 5.47
C LYS A 17 -9.79 -12.57 6.47
N GLU A 18 -10.08 -12.77 7.76
CA GLU A 18 -9.65 -11.84 8.81
C GLU A 18 -8.13 -11.85 8.98
N GLU A 19 -7.53 -13.04 8.94
CA GLU A 19 -6.09 -13.24 9.03
C GLU A 19 -5.35 -12.64 7.83
N HIS A 20 -5.87 -12.86 6.61
CA HIS A 20 -5.35 -12.19 5.41
C HIS A 20 -5.48 -10.66 5.51
N ASN A 21 -6.61 -10.14 5.97
CA ASN A 21 -6.78 -8.70 6.19
C ASN A 21 -5.83 -8.14 7.27
N ALA A 22 -5.48 -8.92 8.29
CA ALA A 22 -4.52 -8.52 9.31
C ALA A 22 -3.10 -8.36 8.71
N SER A 23 -2.66 -9.35 7.92
CA SER A 23 -1.41 -9.27 7.17
C SER A 23 -1.39 -8.03 6.25
N HIS A 24 -2.46 -7.81 5.49
CA HIS A 24 -2.58 -6.66 4.61
C HIS A 24 -2.55 -5.32 5.36
N ARG A 25 -3.22 -5.20 6.51
CA ARG A 25 -3.17 -3.99 7.35
C ARG A 25 -1.76 -3.68 7.83
N LYS A 26 -1.00 -4.69 8.24
CA LYS A 26 0.39 -4.55 8.71
C LYS A 26 1.31 -4.01 7.62
N VAL A 27 1.21 -4.56 6.40
CA VAL A 27 1.99 -4.07 5.24
C VAL A 27 1.56 -2.65 4.88
N ARG A 28 0.25 -2.39 4.83
CA ARG A 28 -0.29 -1.07 4.48
C ARG A 28 0.19 0.02 5.43
N ALA A 29 0.21 -0.24 6.74
CA ALA A 29 0.67 0.72 7.74
C ALA A 29 2.15 1.12 7.53
N ARG A 30 3.02 0.16 7.20
CA ARG A 30 4.44 0.43 6.92
C ARG A 30 4.63 1.28 5.66
N VAL A 31 3.88 0.95 4.62
CA VAL A 31 3.88 1.69 3.35
C VAL A 31 3.36 3.11 3.57
N GLU A 32 2.22 3.28 4.25
CA GLU A 32 1.64 4.59 4.58
C GLU A 32 2.58 5.44 5.45
N HIS A 33 3.30 4.83 6.39
CA HIS A 33 4.29 5.54 7.21
C HIS A 33 5.49 6.04 6.40
N ALA A 34 6.08 5.18 5.55
CA ALA A 34 7.18 5.59 4.65
C ALA A 34 6.71 6.72 3.71
N PHE A 35 5.51 6.59 3.20
CA PHE A 35 4.84 7.56 2.36
C PHE A 35 4.59 8.91 3.04
N ALA A 36 4.14 8.93 4.30
CA ALA A 36 3.92 10.15 5.06
C ALA A 36 5.21 10.97 5.25
N ARG A 37 6.37 10.32 5.23
CA ARG A 37 7.69 10.98 5.34
C ARG A 37 8.20 11.57 4.02
N MET A 38 7.55 11.28 2.88
CA MET A 38 7.98 11.78 1.57
C MET A 38 7.13 12.98 1.14
N LYS A 39 7.76 14.15 0.96
CA LYS A 39 7.13 15.37 0.39
C LYS A 39 6.46 15.14 -0.98
N THR A 40 6.90 14.11 -1.70
CA THR A 40 6.45 13.69 -3.05
C THR A 40 5.08 13.00 -3.06
N TRP A 41 4.38 12.96 -1.93
CA TRP A 41 3.12 12.22 -1.74
C TRP A 41 2.02 12.54 -2.76
N LYS A 42 2.04 13.72 -3.39
CA LYS A 42 1.09 14.09 -4.44
C LYS A 42 1.12 13.12 -5.63
N ILE A 43 2.31 12.78 -6.14
CA ILE A 43 2.46 11.86 -7.29
C ILE A 43 1.95 10.47 -6.91
N LEU A 44 2.31 9.99 -5.72
CA LEU A 44 1.89 8.67 -5.24
C LEU A 44 0.38 8.60 -4.95
N ARG A 45 -0.21 9.70 -4.45
CA ARG A 45 -1.66 9.84 -4.25
C ARG A 45 -2.40 9.82 -5.58
N ASP A 46 -1.89 10.51 -6.59
CA ASP A 46 -2.47 10.54 -7.93
C ASP A 46 -2.38 9.16 -8.61
N CYS A 47 -1.26 8.45 -8.39
CA CYS A 47 -1.07 7.07 -8.82
C CYS A 47 -2.01 6.06 -8.12
N ARG A 48 -2.40 6.31 -6.86
CA ARG A 48 -3.34 5.46 -6.10
C ARG A 48 -4.74 5.40 -6.73
N LEU A 49 -5.14 6.47 -7.42
CA LEU A 49 -6.42 6.51 -8.13
C LEU A 49 -6.38 5.75 -9.46
N LYS A 50 -5.19 5.29 -9.90
CA LYS A 50 -4.96 4.61 -11.19
C LYS A 50 -4.67 3.11 -11.06
N GLY A 51 -5.13 2.44 -10.02
CA GLY A 51 -4.89 1.00 -9.82
C GLY A 51 -3.42 0.70 -9.48
N ASP A 52 -2.71 -0.04 -10.34
CA ASP A 52 -1.31 -0.45 -10.14
C ASP A 52 -0.30 0.70 -10.23
N GLY A 53 -0.74 1.94 -10.48
CA GLY A 53 0.12 3.12 -10.58
C GLY A 53 1.05 3.31 -9.37
N VAL A 54 0.60 2.93 -8.16
CA VAL A 54 1.44 3.01 -6.95
C VAL A 54 2.57 1.99 -6.97
N HIS A 55 2.33 0.78 -7.49
CA HIS A 55 3.34 -0.26 -7.60
C HIS A 55 4.46 0.17 -8.55
N HIS A 56 4.10 0.69 -9.72
CA HIS A 56 5.08 1.21 -10.69
C HIS A 56 5.86 2.42 -10.16
N ALA A 57 5.18 3.36 -9.49
CA ALA A 57 5.84 4.52 -8.90
C ALA A 57 6.83 4.11 -7.80
N MET A 58 6.47 3.14 -6.96
CA MET A 58 7.35 2.59 -5.92
C MET A 58 8.57 1.89 -6.50
N LEU A 59 8.41 1.08 -7.55
CA LEU A 59 9.53 0.46 -8.25
C LEU A 59 10.49 1.51 -8.84
N GLY A 60 9.95 2.57 -9.44
CA GLY A 60 10.74 3.68 -9.96
C GLY A 60 11.55 4.39 -8.88
N ILE A 61 10.92 4.72 -7.75
CA ILE A 61 11.58 5.38 -6.62
C ILE A 61 12.67 4.50 -6.02
N ALA A 62 12.38 3.21 -5.78
CA ALA A 62 13.35 2.26 -5.24
C ALA A 62 14.58 2.13 -6.17
N ARG A 63 14.35 2.10 -7.49
CA ARG A 63 15.44 2.04 -8.48
C ARG A 63 16.31 3.29 -8.43
N LEU A 64 15.72 4.49 -8.36
CA LEU A 64 16.48 5.74 -8.28
C LEU A 64 17.30 5.82 -6.99
N HIS A 65 16.70 5.46 -5.85
CA HIS A 65 17.41 5.43 -4.56
C HIS A 65 18.60 4.47 -4.56
N ASN A 66 18.43 3.28 -5.13
CA ASN A 66 19.52 2.30 -5.24
C ASN A 66 20.63 2.79 -6.17
N LEU A 67 20.31 3.50 -7.25
CA LEU A 67 21.32 4.13 -8.12
C LEU A 67 22.10 5.22 -7.38
N THR A 68 21.45 6.00 -6.51
CA THR A 68 22.12 7.01 -5.68
C THR A 68 23.03 6.39 -4.62
N LEU A 69 22.67 5.22 -4.07
CA LEU A 69 23.49 4.51 -3.08
C LEU A 69 24.63 3.70 -3.67
N ALA A 70 24.51 3.26 -4.93
CA ALA A 70 25.51 2.46 -5.63
C ALA A 70 26.53 3.30 -6.42
N GLY A 71 26.36 4.64 -6.43
CA GLY A 71 27.26 5.59 -7.07
C GLY A 71 28.26 6.19 -6.10
#